data_AF-A0A2V8RE11-F1
#
_entry.id   AF-A0A2V8RE11-F1
#
_cell.length_a   1.000
_cell.length_b   1.000
_cell.length_c   1.000
_cell.angle_alpha   90.00
_cell.angle_beta   90.00
_cell.angle_gamma   90.00
#
_symmetry.space_group_name_H-M   'P 1'
#
loop_
_entity.id
_entity.type
_entity.pdbx_description
1 polymer ?
#
loop_
_entity_poly.entity_id
_entity_poly.type
_entity_poly.pdbx_seq_one_letter_code
_entity_poly.pdbx_strand_id
1 'polypeptide(L)'
;MKAELSQLIALQNADTNIRRLQAEIESIPERRAEIEKEFDQRAFEIRALEERRDGARKERTRVEADISEQKQRAERADRNLMAAKKPDEYTAAIREADAARKQISTFETQILEQMEISEQAEKDLAERAPEVEKLGAEMAESFKAFDEQAQVKQQQLESARVERERLMNELPKPISAMYKR
;
A
#
# COMPACT_ATOMS: atom_id res chain seq x y z
N MET A 1 -41.02 -28.70 -37.71
CA MET A 1 -41.07 -27.24 -37.56
C MET A 1 -41.05 -26.74 -36.11
N LYS A 2 -42.05 -27.06 -35.25
CA LYS A 2 -42.02 -26.62 -33.83
C LYS A 2 -40.82 -27.17 -33.03
N ALA A 3 -40.45 -28.44 -33.24
CA ALA A 3 -39.32 -29.08 -32.54
C ALA A 3 -37.95 -28.50 -32.94
N GLU A 4 -37.76 -28.19 -34.23
CA GLU A 4 -36.51 -27.58 -34.73
C GLU A 4 -36.36 -26.14 -34.22
N LEU A 5 -37.46 -25.38 -34.14
CA LEU A 5 -37.46 -24.02 -33.57
C LEU A 5 -37.11 -24.05 -32.08
N SER A 6 -37.64 -25.01 -31.31
CA SER A 6 -37.27 -25.16 -29.90
C SER A 6 -35.78 -25.52 -29.71
N GLN A 7 -35.21 -26.35 -30.59
CA GLN A 7 -33.78 -26.67 -30.56
C GLN A 7 -32.90 -25.45 -30.89
N LEU A 8 -33.31 -24.63 -31.86
CA LEU A 8 -32.61 -23.38 -32.18
C LEU A 8 -32.65 -22.36 -31.04
N ILE A 9 -33.78 -22.22 -30.34
CA ILE A 9 -33.89 -21.37 -29.15
C ILE A 9 -33.00 -21.89 -28.03
N ALA A 10 -33.00 -23.20 -27.78
CA ALA A 10 -32.12 -23.81 -26.77
C ALA A 10 -30.64 -23.56 -27.08
N LEU A 11 -30.24 -23.67 -28.34
CA LEU A 11 -28.90 -23.39 -28.80
C LEU A 11 -28.51 -21.91 -28.63
N GLN A 12 -29.40 -20.98 -28.99
CA GLN A 12 -29.19 -19.54 -28.76
C GLN A 12 -29.03 -19.20 -27.27
N ASN A 13 -29.82 -19.85 -26.40
CA ASN A 13 -29.70 -19.69 -24.96
C ASN A 13 -28.36 -20.22 -24.45
N ALA A 14 -27.90 -21.37 -24.96
CA ALA A 14 -26.58 -21.92 -24.64
C ALA A 14 -25.45 -20.97 -25.06
N ASP A 15 -25.49 -20.43 -26.28
CA ASP A 15 -24.50 -19.47 -26.78
C ASP A 15 -24.49 -18.17 -25.98
N THR A 16 -25.67 -17.67 -25.61
CA THR A 16 -25.79 -16.46 -24.76
C THR A 16 -25.22 -16.72 -23.38
N ASN A 17 -25.50 -17.89 -22.79
CA ASN A 17 -24.96 -18.28 -21.50
C ASN A 17 -23.44 -18.46 -21.53
N ILE A 18 -22.90 -19.08 -22.58
CA ILE A 18 -21.45 -19.23 -22.80
C ILE A 18 -20.77 -17.85 -22.84
N ARG A 19 -21.28 -16.92 -23.65
CA ARG A 19 -20.73 -15.56 -23.75
C ARG A 19 -20.77 -14.83 -22.42
N ARG A 20 -21.88 -14.93 -21.67
CA ARG A 20 -22.02 -14.34 -20.34
C ARG A 20 -20.99 -14.91 -19.36
N LEU A 21 -20.85 -16.24 -19.30
CA LEU A 21 -19.90 -16.91 -18.41
C LEU A 21 -18.45 -16.54 -18.75
N GLN A 22 -18.10 -16.48 -20.05
CA GLN A 22 -16.78 -16.04 -20.50
C GLN A 22 -16.49 -14.60 -20.07
N ALA A 23 -17.39 -13.67 -20.35
CA ALA A 23 -17.23 -12.27 -19.96
C ALA A 23 -17.10 -12.11 -18.44
N GLU A 24 -17.87 -12.88 -17.67
CA GLU A 24 -17.78 -12.87 -16.21
C GLU A 24 -16.41 -13.38 -15.70
N ILE A 25 -15.87 -14.45 -16.29
CA ILE A 25 -14.54 -14.98 -15.94
C ILE A 25 -13.44 -13.97 -16.33
N GLU A 26 -13.53 -13.42 -17.53
CA GLU A 26 -12.59 -12.42 -18.07
C GLU A 26 -12.59 -11.12 -17.26
N SER A 27 -13.69 -10.79 -16.58
CA SER A 27 -13.77 -9.60 -15.71
C SER A 27 -13.12 -9.77 -14.33
N ILE A 28 -12.82 -10.99 -13.89
CA ILE A 28 -12.26 -11.26 -12.56
C ILE A 28 -10.86 -10.65 -12.37
N PRO A 29 -9.91 -10.78 -13.31
CA PRO A 29 -8.60 -10.15 -13.20
C PRO A 29 -8.67 -8.63 -13.03
N GLU A 30 -9.58 -7.96 -13.75
CA GLU A 30 -9.75 -6.50 -13.64
C GLU A 30 -10.23 -6.09 -12.25
N ARG A 31 -11.23 -6.80 -11.70
CA ARG A 31 -11.73 -6.57 -10.33
C ARG A 31 -10.65 -6.81 -9.28
N ARG A 32 -9.80 -7.83 -9.47
CA ARG A 32 -8.66 -8.08 -8.58
C ARG A 32 -7.67 -6.93 -8.61
N ALA A 33 -7.31 -6.45 -9.80
CA ALA A 33 -6.38 -5.35 -9.97
C ALA A 33 -6.89 -4.05 -9.33
N GLU A 34 -8.20 -3.78 -9.36
CA GLU A 34 -8.80 -2.63 -8.68
C GLU A 34 -8.63 -2.70 -7.16
N ILE A 35 -8.92 -3.87 -6.55
CA ILE A 35 -8.75 -4.07 -5.10
C ILE A 35 -7.27 -4.01 -4.71
N GLU A 36 -6.40 -4.66 -5.48
CA GLU A 36 -4.95 -4.66 -5.23
C GLU A 36 -4.37 -3.24 -5.31
N LYS A 37 -4.81 -2.43 -6.26
CA LYS A 37 -4.40 -1.03 -6.38
C LYS A 37 -4.82 -0.20 -5.16
N GLU A 38 -6.03 -0.39 -4.65
CA GLU A 38 -6.47 0.29 -3.44
C GLU A 38 -5.62 -0.12 -2.24
N PHE A 39 -5.39 -1.43 -2.08
CA PHE A 39 -4.53 -1.96 -1.02
C PHE A 39 -3.10 -1.42 -1.10
N ASP A 40 -2.49 -1.43 -2.28
CA ASP A 40 -1.13 -0.93 -2.50
C ASP A 40 -1.01 0.56 -2.19
N GLN A 41 -2.02 1.36 -2.54
CA GLN A 41 -2.05 2.78 -2.21
C GLN A 41 -2.04 2.98 -0.69
N ARG A 42 -2.87 2.24 0.06
CA ARG A 42 -2.91 2.35 1.53
C ARG A 42 -1.65 1.81 2.18
N ALA A 43 -1.11 0.70 1.68
CA ALA A 43 0.15 0.13 2.14
C ALA A 43 1.32 1.10 1.92
N PHE A 44 1.33 1.84 0.81
CA PHE A 44 2.32 2.87 0.54
C PHE A 44 2.22 4.03 1.55
N GLU A 45 1.01 4.49 1.88
CA GLU A 45 0.81 5.53 2.90
C GLU A 45 1.36 5.10 4.28
N ILE A 46 1.12 3.85 4.69
CA ILE A 46 1.66 3.31 5.94
C ILE A 46 3.19 3.30 5.91
N ARG A 47 3.81 2.79 4.84
CA ARG A 47 5.28 2.78 4.72
C ARG A 47 5.87 4.18 4.79
N ALA A 48 5.25 5.16 4.14
CA ALA A 48 5.70 6.55 4.20
C ALA A 48 5.63 7.13 5.63
N LEU A 49 4.61 6.77 6.41
CA LEU A 49 4.50 7.16 7.82
C LEU A 49 5.58 6.47 8.68
N GLU A 50 5.86 5.19 8.44
CA GLU A 50 6.95 4.46 9.12
C GLU A 50 8.31 5.08 8.82
N GLU A 51 8.60 5.37 7.56
CA GLU A 51 9.83 6.05 7.13
C GLU A 51 9.96 7.44 7.77
N ARG A 52 8.86 8.20 7.86
CA ARG A 52 8.85 9.51 8.52
C ARG A 52 9.15 9.40 10.01
N ARG A 53 8.50 8.47 10.73
CA ARG A 53 8.76 8.20 12.15
C ARG A 53 10.22 7.81 12.37
N ASP A 54 10.71 6.84 11.61
CA ASP A 54 12.05 6.29 11.79
C ASP A 54 13.13 7.29 11.38
N GLY A 55 12.87 8.10 10.35
CA GLY A 55 13.69 9.23 9.96
C GLY A 55 13.81 10.26 11.08
N ALA A 56 12.69 10.68 11.68
CA ALA A 56 12.68 11.63 12.78
C ALA A 56 13.40 11.10 14.02
N ARG A 57 13.22 9.83 14.37
CA ARG A 57 13.94 9.17 15.47
C ARG A 57 15.45 9.12 15.24
N LYS A 58 15.89 8.77 14.03
CA LYS A 58 17.31 8.76 13.65
C LYS A 58 17.92 10.16 13.72
N GLU A 59 17.20 11.14 13.18
CA GLU A 59 17.64 12.54 13.19
C GLU A 59 17.75 13.08 14.61
N ARG A 60 16.78 12.77 15.48
CA ARG A 60 16.85 13.09 16.90
C ARG A 60 18.13 12.52 17.55
N THR A 61 18.43 11.24 17.34
CA THR A 61 19.66 10.64 17.88
C THR A 61 20.93 11.31 17.36
N ARG A 62 20.94 11.73 16.09
CA ARG A 62 22.05 12.51 15.50
C ARG A 62 22.20 13.86 16.22
N VAL A 63 21.10 14.60 16.38
CA VAL A 63 21.11 15.91 17.06
C VAL A 63 21.49 15.77 18.54
N GLU A 64 21.08 14.69 19.22
CA GLU A 64 21.51 14.39 20.60
C GLU A 64 23.04 14.20 20.70
N ALA A 65 23.67 13.57 19.70
CA ALA A 65 25.12 13.46 19.63
C ALA A 65 25.78 14.83 19.41
N ASP A 66 25.22 15.66 18.51
CA ASP A 66 25.71 17.03 18.25
C ASP A 66 25.63 17.90 19.52
N ILE A 67 24.56 17.78 20.31
CA ILE A 67 24.44 18.44 21.62
C ILE A 67 25.55 17.99 22.57
N SER A 68 25.85 16.69 22.63
CA SER A 68 26.90 16.15 23.48
C SER A 68 28.27 16.75 23.13
N GLU A 69 28.57 16.90 21.83
CA GLU A 69 29.79 17.56 21.37
C GLU A 69 29.83 19.04 21.79
N GLN A 70 28.74 19.78 21.58
CA GLN A 70 28.69 21.19 21.98
C GLN A 70 28.77 21.38 23.50
N LYS A 71 28.22 20.45 24.29
CA LYS A 71 28.38 20.44 25.75
C LYS A 71 29.85 20.29 26.15
N GLN A 72 30.57 19.35 25.53
CA GLN A 72 32.01 19.21 25.77
C GLN A 72 32.78 20.47 25.36
N ARG A 73 32.39 21.13 24.27
CA ARG A 73 33.01 22.39 23.83
C ARG A 73 32.76 23.51 24.84
N ALA A 74 31.54 23.68 25.32
CA ALA A 74 31.18 24.65 26.35
C ALA A 74 31.98 24.40 27.64
N GLU A 75 32.07 23.14 28.10
CA GLU A 75 32.86 22.78 29.28
C GLU A 75 34.36 23.11 29.12
N ARG A 76 34.94 22.87 27.94
CA ARG A 76 36.34 23.24 27.67
C ARG A 76 36.53 24.75 27.67
N ALA A 77 35.61 25.49 27.06
CA ALA A 77 35.64 26.95 27.06
C ALA A 77 35.51 27.51 28.49
N ASP A 78 34.63 26.94 29.32
CA ASP A 78 34.47 27.32 30.73
C ASP A 78 35.77 27.03 31.53
N ARG A 79 36.44 25.89 31.30
CA ARG A 79 37.75 25.61 31.92
C ARG A 79 38.83 26.60 31.47
N ASN A 80 38.86 26.95 30.18
CA ASN A 80 39.81 27.93 29.64
C ASN A 80 39.57 29.31 30.24
N LEU A 81 38.30 29.70 30.44
CA LEU A 81 37.91 30.94 31.10
C LEU A 81 38.44 31.00 32.54
N MET A 82 38.29 29.91 33.30
CA MET A 82 38.82 29.82 34.67
C MET A 82 40.35 29.88 34.75
N ALA A 83 41.04 29.40 33.71
CA ALA A 83 42.50 29.38 33.64
C ALA A 83 43.12 30.63 32.97
N ALA A 84 42.30 31.46 32.32
CA ALA A 84 42.76 32.62 31.55
C ALA A 84 43.44 33.65 32.44
N LYS A 85 44.61 34.13 32.01
CA LYS A 85 45.37 35.16 32.74
C LYS A 85 45.42 36.49 31.98
N LYS A 86 45.09 36.47 30.69
CA LYS A 86 45.07 37.65 29.83
C LYS A 86 43.63 38.05 29.47
N PRO A 87 43.34 39.36 29.34
CA PRO A 87 42.01 39.84 28.96
C PRO A 87 41.49 39.27 27.62
N ASP A 88 42.39 39.07 26.65
CA ASP A 88 42.02 38.54 25.33
C ASP A 88 41.60 37.07 25.39
N GLU A 89 42.33 36.26 26.18
CA GLU A 89 42.01 34.83 26.43
C GLU A 89 40.65 34.69 27.13
N TYR A 90 40.38 35.56 28.10
CA TYR A 90 39.11 35.61 28.82
C TYR A 90 37.93 35.93 27.87
N THR A 91 38.10 36.96 27.04
CA THR A 91 37.08 37.38 26.08
C THR A 91 36.82 36.30 25.02
N ALA A 92 37.87 35.63 24.55
CA ALA A 92 37.74 34.52 23.59
C ALA A 92 36.99 33.33 24.20
N ALA A 93 37.34 32.93 25.43
CA ALA A 93 36.69 31.82 26.12
C ALA A 93 35.20 32.08 26.40
N ILE A 94 34.82 33.30 26.79
CA ILE A 94 33.40 33.69 26.93
C ILE A 94 32.66 33.53 25.61
N ARG A 95 33.20 34.10 24.53
CA ARG A 95 32.54 34.03 23.21
C ARG A 95 32.37 32.59 22.73
N GLU A 96 33.34 31.73 22.99
CA GLU A 96 33.26 30.32 22.64
C GLU A 96 32.20 29.58 23.46
N ALA A 97 32.15 29.80 24.78
CA ALA A 97 31.14 29.20 25.65
C ALA A 97 29.72 29.64 25.25
N ASP A 98 29.53 30.94 24.98
CA ASP A 98 28.23 31.50 24.56
C ASP A 98 27.81 30.94 23.19
N ALA A 99 28.74 30.84 22.24
CA ALA A 99 28.46 30.25 20.93
C ALA A 99 28.04 28.78 21.05
N ALA A 100 28.76 27.98 21.85
CA ALA A 100 28.41 26.59 22.09
C ALA A 100 27.04 26.44 22.78
N ARG A 101 26.74 27.25 23.79
CA ARG A 101 25.43 27.25 24.48
C ARG A 101 24.28 27.65 23.57
N LYS A 102 24.48 28.64 22.70
CA LYS A 102 23.48 29.03 21.69
C LYS A 102 23.22 27.91 20.69
N GLN A 103 24.26 27.20 20.29
CA GLN A 103 24.12 26.05 19.40
C GLN A 103 23.37 24.90 20.08
N ILE A 104 23.65 24.61 21.36
CA ILE A 104 22.90 23.63 22.16
C ILE A 104 21.41 23.98 22.17
N SER A 105 21.05 25.23 22.49
CA SER A 105 19.64 25.66 22.52
C SER A 105 18.94 25.49 21.16
N THR A 106 19.66 25.75 20.06
CA THR A 106 19.14 25.53 18.70
C THR A 106 18.87 24.04 18.46
N PHE A 107 19.79 23.17 18.84
CA PHE A 107 19.64 21.72 18.72
C PHE A 107 18.55 21.16 19.64
N GLU A 108 18.36 21.70 20.85
CA GLU A 108 17.27 21.32 21.76
C GLU A 108 15.90 21.62 21.13
N THR A 109 15.78 22.74 20.40
CA THR A 109 14.56 23.05 19.65
C THR A 109 14.35 22.05 18.51
N GLN A 110 15.40 21.70 17.77
CA GLN A 110 15.33 20.67 16.72
C GLN A 110 14.93 19.29 17.28
N ILE A 111 15.39 18.91 18.48
CA ILE A 111 14.94 17.68 19.13
C ILE A 111 13.43 17.69 19.36
N LEU A 112 12.89 18.79 19.87
CA LEU A 112 11.44 18.92 20.11
C LEU A 112 10.65 18.80 18.80
N GLU A 113 11.13 19.42 17.72
CA GLU A 113 10.52 19.29 16.39
C GLU A 113 10.54 17.82 15.90
N GLN A 114 11.67 17.11 16.05
CA GLN A 114 11.74 15.70 15.66
C GLN A 114 10.86 14.80 16.54
N MET A 115 10.73 15.12 17.83
CA MET A 115 9.81 14.42 18.73
C MET A 115 8.37 14.58 18.26
N GLU A 116 7.92 15.80 17.98
CA GLU A 116 6.57 16.09 17.48
C GLU A 116 6.30 15.37 16.14
N ILE A 117 7.26 15.37 15.21
CA ILE A 117 7.14 14.63 13.95
C ILE A 117 6.96 13.13 14.19
N SER A 118 7.77 12.55 15.07
CA SER A 118 7.71 11.11 15.37
C SER A 118 6.41 10.73 16.08
N GLU A 119 5.95 11.54 17.04
CA GLU A 119 4.71 11.32 17.79
C GLU A 119 3.48 11.43 16.88
N GLN A 120 3.44 12.43 16.00
CA GLN A 120 2.35 12.57 15.04
C GLN A 120 2.32 11.40 14.05
N ALA A 121 3.48 10.97 13.53
CA ALA A 121 3.56 9.81 12.64
C ALA A 121 3.14 8.51 13.36
N GLU A 122 3.48 8.34 14.64
CA GLU A 122 3.04 7.20 15.45
C GLU A 122 1.54 7.20 15.70
N LYS A 123 0.95 8.36 15.95
CA LYS A 123 -0.50 8.50 16.08
C LYS A 123 -1.21 8.13 14.77
N ASP A 124 -0.74 8.68 13.65
CA ASP A 124 -1.32 8.38 12.33
C ASP A 124 -1.19 6.88 11.99
N LEU A 125 -0.07 6.25 12.34
CA LEU A 125 0.13 4.80 12.19
C LEU A 125 -0.83 4.00 13.07
N ALA A 126 -1.02 4.40 14.34
CA ALA A 126 -1.93 3.71 15.25
C ALA A 126 -3.39 3.77 14.78
N GLU A 127 -3.78 4.87 14.13
CA GLU A 127 -5.11 5.05 13.55
C GLU A 127 -5.27 4.26 12.25
N ARG A 128 -4.29 4.29 11.35
CA ARG A 128 -4.43 3.74 9.98
C ARG A 128 -3.97 2.30 9.80
N ALA A 129 -3.00 1.82 10.58
CA ALA A 129 -2.49 0.45 10.43
C ALA A 129 -3.58 -0.62 10.60
N PRO A 130 -4.52 -0.51 11.56
CA PRO A 130 -5.63 -1.47 11.67
C PRO A 130 -6.56 -1.46 10.46
N GLU A 131 -6.73 -0.31 9.78
CA GLU A 131 -7.54 -0.22 8.57
C GLU A 131 -6.88 -0.98 7.41
N VAL A 132 -5.56 -0.86 7.25
CA VAL A 132 -4.81 -1.60 6.22
C VAL A 132 -4.79 -3.09 6.49
N GLU A 133 -4.68 -3.51 7.75
CA GLU A 133 -4.76 -4.92 8.13
C GLU A 133 -6.15 -5.51 7.79
N LYS A 134 -7.22 -4.78 8.11
CA LYS A 134 -8.59 -5.17 7.72
C LYS A 134 -8.76 -5.24 6.20
N LEU A 135 -8.30 -4.21 5.48
CA LEU A 135 -8.35 -4.18 4.02
C LEU A 135 -7.59 -5.37 3.40
N GLY A 136 -6.44 -5.74 3.98
CA GLY A 136 -5.68 -6.91 3.55
C GLY A 136 -6.43 -8.22 3.77
N ALA A 137 -7.13 -8.36 4.90
CA ALA A 137 -7.98 -9.51 5.19
C ALA A 137 -9.18 -9.58 4.22
N GLU A 138 -9.86 -8.46 3.99
CA GLU A 138 -10.99 -8.34 3.04
C GLU A 138 -10.55 -8.62 1.60
N MET A 139 -9.36 -8.15 1.20
CA MET A 139 -8.77 -8.47 -0.10
C MET A 139 -8.52 -9.97 -0.24
N ALA A 140 -7.91 -10.60 0.76
CA ALA A 140 -7.64 -12.04 0.73
C ALA A 140 -8.92 -12.88 0.67
N GLU A 141 -9.96 -12.47 1.38
CA GLU A 141 -11.28 -13.12 1.32
C GLU A 141 -11.93 -12.92 -0.05
N SER A 142 -11.91 -11.70 -0.58
CA SER A 142 -12.44 -11.38 -1.91
C SER A 142 -11.74 -12.19 -3.01
N PHE A 143 -10.41 -12.36 -2.91
CA PHE A 143 -9.66 -13.14 -3.88
C PHE A 143 -10.04 -14.63 -3.81
N LYS A 144 -10.16 -15.21 -2.61
CA LYS A 144 -10.67 -16.58 -2.48
C LYS A 144 -12.05 -16.73 -3.10
N ALA A 145 -12.97 -15.80 -2.81
CA ALA A 145 -14.31 -15.81 -3.40
C ALA A 145 -14.27 -15.70 -4.94
N PHE A 146 -13.36 -14.90 -5.49
CA PHE A 146 -13.16 -14.82 -6.94
C PHE A 146 -12.59 -16.10 -7.55
N ASP A 147 -11.65 -16.78 -6.87
CA ASP A 147 -11.11 -18.06 -7.33
C ASP A 147 -12.20 -19.14 -7.37
N GLU A 148 -13.00 -19.23 -6.30
CA GLU A 148 -14.13 -20.15 -6.23
C GLU A 148 -15.18 -19.84 -7.31
N GLN A 149 -15.54 -18.56 -7.49
CA GLN A 149 -16.45 -18.14 -8.54
C GLN A 149 -15.91 -18.46 -9.93
N ALA A 150 -14.62 -18.22 -10.20
CA ALA A 150 -13.98 -18.55 -11.46
C ALA A 150 -14.06 -20.06 -11.73
N GLN A 151 -13.75 -20.89 -10.72
CA GLN A 151 -13.80 -22.33 -10.85
C GLN A 151 -15.22 -22.84 -11.14
N VAL A 152 -16.23 -22.36 -10.41
CA VAL A 152 -17.63 -22.73 -10.64
C VAL A 152 -18.09 -22.29 -12.03
N LYS A 153 -17.78 -21.06 -12.44
CA LYS A 153 -18.15 -20.55 -13.77
C LYS A 153 -17.43 -21.30 -14.89
N GLN A 154 -16.18 -21.70 -14.68
CA GLN A 154 -15.45 -22.52 -15.64
C GLN A 154 -16.11 -23.89 -15.83
N GLN A 155 -16.53 -24.55 -14.74
CA GLN A 155 -17.26 -25.82 -14.83
C GLN A 155 -18.61 -25.66 -15.55
N GLN A 156 -19.34 -24.58 -15.26
CA GLN A 156 -20.58 -24.24 -15.96
C GLN A 156 -20.35 -23.96 -17.44
N LEU A 157 -19.25 -23.29 -17.79
CA LEU A 157 -18.87 -22.97 -19.16
C LEU A 157 -18.58 -24.25 -19.95
N GLU A 158 -17.80 -25.17 -19.40
CA GLU A 158 -17.53 -26.46 -20.04
C GLU A 158 -18.80 -27.29 -20.21
N SER A 159 -19.67 -27.33 -19.19
CA SER A 159 -20.96 -28.02 -19.28
C SER A 159 -21.86 -27.41 -20.37
N ALA A 160 -21.90 -26.08 -20.46
CA ALA A 160 -22.65 -25.37 -21.48
C ALA A 160 -22.09 -25.60 -22.89
N ARG A 161 -20.76 -25.72 -23.05
CA ARG A 161 -20.11 -26.05 -24.32
C ARG A 161 -20.47 -27.45 -24.79
N VAL A 162 -20.44 -28.43 -23.89
CA VAL A 162 -20.85 -29.82 -24.20
C VAL A 162 -22.32 -29.87 -24.62
N GLU A 163 -23.20 -29.18 -23.89
CA GLU A 163 -24.62 -29.13 -24.21
C GLU A 163 -24.89 -28.44 -25.55
N ARG A 164 -24.19 -27.33 -25.82
CA ARG A 164 -24.23 -26.65 -27.12
C ARG A 164 -23.80 -27.58 -28.26
N GLU A 165 -22.73 -28.34 -28.08
CA GLU A 165 -22.25 -29.31 -29.08
C GLU A 165 -23.27 -30.42 -29.33
N ARG A 166 -23.89 -30.95 -28.26
CA ARG A 166 -24.99 -31.93 -28.35
C ARG A 166 -26.16 -31.37 -29.16
N LEU A 167 -26.65 -30.18 -28.82
CA LEU A 167 -27.75 -29.50 -29.52
C LEU A 167 -27.41 -29.25 -31.00
N MET A 168 -26.16 -28.89 -31.30
CA MET A 168 -25.68 -28.71 -32.67
C MET A 168 -25.66 -30.00 -33.49
N ASN A 169 -25.34 -31.14 -32.87
CA ASN A 169 -25.29 -32.44 -33.52
C ASN A 169 -26.68 -33.05 -33.75
N GLU A 170 -27.66 -32.69 -32.92
CA GLU A 170 -29.07 -33.12 -33.05
C GLU A 170 -29.85 -32.34 -34.13
N LEU A 171 -29.32 -31.20 -34.58
CA LEU A 171 -29.94 -30.38 -35.63
C LEU A 171 -29.72 -30.96 -37.04
N PRO A 172 -30.73 -30.91 -37.93
CA PRO A 172 -30.56 -31.26 -39.34
C PRO A 172 -29.45 -30.46 -40.01
N LYS A 173 -28.62 -31.11 -40.84
CA LYS A 173 -27.47 -30.49 -41.54
C LYS A 173 -27.77 -29.12 -42.19
N PRO A 174 -28.89 -28.93 -42.93
CA PRO A 174 -29.19 -27.64 -43.55
C PRO A 174 -29.37 -26.51 -42.53
N ILE A 175 -30.03 -26.80 -41.42
CA ILE A 175 -30.33 -25.85 -40.34
C ILE A 175 -29.05 -25.55 -39.55
N SER A 176 -28.25 -26.57 -39.24
CA SER A 176 -26.95 -26.41 -38.57
C SER A 176 -25.97 -25.52 -39.37
N ALA A 177 -25.97 -25.65 -40.70
CA ALA A 177 -25.12 -24.85 -41.58
C ALA A 177 -25.58 -23.39 -41.68
N MET A 178 -26.88 -23.16 -41.57
CA MET A 178 -27.47 -21.81 -41.57
C MET A 178 -27.23 -21.09 -40.24
N TYR A 179 -27.17 -21.82 -39.12
CA TYR A 179 -26.88 -21.26 -37.79
C TYR A 179 -25.39 -20.94 -37.56
N LYS A 180 -24.48 -21.71 -38.16
CA LYS A 180 -23.01 -21.48 -38.06
C LYS A 180 -22.51 -20.29 -38.88
N ARG A 181 -23.27 -19.85 -39.88
CA ARG A 181 -22.95 -18.70 -40.74
C ARG A 181 -23.25 -17.39 -40.01
#